data_AF-A0A3E1D366-F1
#
_entry.id   AF-A0A3E1D366-F1
#
_cell.length_a   1.000
_cell.length_b   1.000
_cell.length_c   1.000
_cell.angle_alpha   90.00
_cell.angle_beta   90.00
_cell.angle_gamma   90.00
#
_symmetry.space_group_name_H-M   'P 1'
#
loop_
_entity.id
_entity.type
_entity.pdbx_description
1 polymer ?
#
loop_
_entity_poly.entity_id
_entity_poly.type
_entity_poly.pdbx_seq_one_letter_code
_entity_poly.pdbx_strand_id
1 'polypeptide(L)'
;MQEKSNRANWGKLFSDALSCPGKVSEAYSVFHDYSLGNAILAALQLTVKGLPLSPIASFNKWKKLGRCVKKGEKAIALVMPVTVKTKSSDEVENGAGFNDNTREVRSSGRTMFVLKNIWFSLDQTEGADYANEVTIPEWSKVQALSGLGITEQRFELLDGNTQGYSIPNKKQLSVSPVALMPWKTLFHEMAHCLMHSSAT
;
A
#
# COMPACT_ATOMS: atom_id res chain seq x y z
N MET A 1 -16.25 -14.52 36.73
CA MET A 1 -15.18 -13.53 36.42
C MET A 1 -14.10 -14.27 35.65
N GLN A 2 -13.96 -14.03 34.34
CA GLN A 2 -12.82 -14.59 33.59
C GLN A 2 -11.62 -13.67 33.82
N GLU A 3 -10.53 -14.25 34.34
CA GLU A 3 -9.26 -13.55 34.51
C GLU A 3 -8.78 -13.02 33.16
N LYS A 4 -8.59 -11.70 33.07
CA LYS A 4 -7.95 -11.08 31.91
C LYS A 4 -6.46 -11.41 31.96
N SER A 5 -6.08 -12.50 31.31
CA SER A 5 -4.69 -12.79 31.00
C SER A 5 -4.12 -11.66 30.14
N ASN A 6 -2.98 -11.09 30.55
CA ASN A 6 -2.28 -10.03 29.83
C ASN A 6 -1.48 -10.55 28.61
N ARG A 7 -1.70 -11.81 28.22
CA ARG A 7 -1.06 -12.45 27.06
C ARG A 7 -2.04 -12.52 25.90
N ALA A 8 -1.58 -12.12 24.71
CA ALA A 8 -2.34 -12.27 23.48
C ALA A 8 -2.67 -13.75 23.23
N ASN A 9 -3.93 -14.05 22.94
CA ASN A 9 -4.35 -15.40 22.55
C ASN A 9 -4.06 -15.60 21.06
N TRP A 10 -2.87 -16.15 20.77
CA TRP A 10 -2.38 -16.39 19.42
C TRP A 10 -3.27 -17.32 18.60
N GLY A 11 -3.88 -18.34 19.20
CA GLY A 11 -4.78 -19.26 18.49
C GLY A 11 -6.04 -18.56 17.98
N LYS A 12 -6.63 -17.70 18.81
CA LYS A 12 -7.77 -16.87 18.40
C LYS A 12 -7.37 -15.86 17.31
N LEU A 13 -6.24 -15.17 17.49
CA LEU A 13 -5.72 -14.22 16.50
C LEU A 13 -5.48 -14.90 15.14
N PHE A 14 -4.95 -16.13 15.13
CA PHE A 14 -4.71 -16.89 13.91
C PHE A 14 -6.01 -17.34 13.24
N SER A 15 -6.99 -17.83 14.01
CA SER A 15 -8.32 -18.16 13.50
C SER A 15 -9.04 -16.94 12.92
N ASP A 16 -8.94 -15.79 13.59
CA ASP A 16 -9.53 -14.53 13.13
C ASP A 16 -8.84 -14.02 11.85
N ALA A 17 -7.51 -14.16 11.74
CA ALA A 17 -6.75 -13.80 10.54
C ALA A 17 -7.11 -14.64 9.31
N LEU A 18 -7.45 -15.93 9.50
CA LEU A 18 -7.84 -16.84 8.42
C LEU A 18 -9.31 -16.69 7.98
N SER A 19 -10.19 -16.24 8.88
CA SER A 19 -11.65 -16.20 8.65
C SER A 19 -12.21 -14.81 8.36
N CYS A 20 -11.54 -13.75 8.82
CA CYS A 20 -11.94 -12.38 8.49
C CYS A 20 -11.45 -12.00 7.08
N PRO A 21 -12.31 -11.43 6.21
CA PRO A 21 -11.86 -10.86 4.94
C PRO A 21 -10.75 -9.83 5.22
N GLY A 22 -9.61 -10.03 4.57
CA GLY A 22 -8.31 -9.55 5.06
C GLY A 22 -8.21 -8.04 5.20
N LYS A 23 -8.13 -7.55 6.44
CA LYS A 23 -7.61 -6.20 6.77
C LYS A 23 -6.17 -6.00 6.27
N VAL A 24 -5.42 -7.10 6.09
CA VAL A 24 -4.09 -7.11 5.49
C VAL A 24 -4.11 -6.51 4.08
N SER A 25 -5.14 -6.77 3.28
CA SER A 25 -5.30 -6.20 1.94
C SER A 25 -5.46 -4.68 1.96
N GLU A 26 -6.18 -4.13 2.94
CA GLU A 26 -6.38 -2.68 3.07
C GLU A 26 -5.06 -1.93 3.33
N ALA A 27 -4.12 -2.54 4.06
CA ALA A 27 -2.79 -1.97 4.29
C ALA A 27 -1.95 -1.85 3.01
N TYR A 28 -2.14 -2.78 2.06
CA TYR A 28 -1.46 -2.74 0.75
C TYR A 28 -2.16 -1.83 -0.28
N SER A 29 -3.34 -1.29 0.03
CA SER A 29 -4.11 -0.40 -0.85
C SER A 29 -4.44 0.95 -0.20
N VAL A 30 -3.61 1.38 0.77
CA VAL A 30 -3.82 2.65 1.49
C VAL A 30 -3.79 3.84 0.53
N PHE A 31 -2.88 3.84 -0.45
CA PHE A 31 -2.75 4.90 -1.46
C PHE A 31 -3.15 4.40 -2.85
N HIS A 32 -3.39 5.32 -3.77
CA HIS A 32 -3.67 4.98 -5.16
C HIS A 32 -2.37 4.70 -5.92
N ASP A 33 -2.43 3.73 -6.83
CA ASP A 33 -1.43 3.55 -7.87
C ASP A 33 -1.66 4.58 -8.97
N TYR A 34 -0.82 5.61 -9.00
CA TYR A 34 -0.89 6.64 -10.03
C TYR A 34 -0.25 6.17 -11.34
N SER A 35 -0.79 6.64 -12.47
CA SER A 35 -0.14 6.44 -13.77
C SER A 35 1.26 7.04 -13.78
N LEU A 36 2.16 6.50 -14.61
CA LEU A 36 3.53 6.99 -14.75
C LEU A 36 3.59 8.50 -14.99
N GLY A 37 2.69 9.02 -15.85
CA GLY A 37 2.60 10.46 -16.11
C GLY A 37 2.26 11.28 -14.86
N ASN A 38 1.28 10.83 -14.06
CA ASN A 38 0.95 11.48 -12.79
C ASN A 38 2.07 11.33 -11.74
N ALA A 39 2.76 10.20 -11.72
CA ALA A 39 3.91 9.98 -10.82
C ALA A 39 5.07 10.94 -11.14
N ILE A 40 5.44 11.07 -12.42
CA ILE A 40 6.48 12.02 -12.86
C ILE A 40 6.03 13.47 -12.59
N LEU A 41 4.78 13.81 -12.91
CA LEU A 41 4.23 15.14 -12.68
C LEU A 41 4.22 15.52 -11.20
N ALA A 42 3.89 14.57 -10.31
CA ALA A 42 4.00 14.77 -8.87
C ALA A 42 5.47 14.98 -8.45
N ALA A 43 6.36 14.10 -8.88
CA ALA A 43 7.79 14.15 -8.53
C ALA A 43 8.40 15.52 -8.90
N LEU A 44 8.16 16.01 -10.11
CA LEU A 44 8.66 17.31 -10.54
C LEU A 44 8.11 18.46 -9.69
N GLN A 45 6.82 18.46 -9.37
CA GLN A 45 6.22 19.49 -8.53
C GLN A 45 6.76 19.48 -7.10
N LEU A 46 7.03 18.29 -6.54
CA LEU A 46 7.64 18.16 -5.22
C LEU A 46 9.08 18.67 -5.22
N THR A 47 9.87 18.28 -6.23
CA THR A 47 11.25 18.78 -6.39
C THR A 47 11.29 20.30 -6.51
N VAL A 48 10.40 20.91 -7.31
CA VAL A 48 10.31 22.38 -7.46
C VAL A 48 9.94 23.06 -6.13
N LYS A 49 9.16 22.39 -5.27
CA LYS A 49 8.80 22.88 -3.94
C LYS A 49 9.89 22.62 -2.88
N GLY A 50 10.99 21.96 -3.24
CA GLY A 50 12.04 21.56 -2.30
C GLY A 50 11.59 20.47 -1.32
N LEU A 51 10.56 19.70 -1.67
CA LEU A 51 10.03 18.61 -0.85
C LEU A 51 10.62 17.27 -1.32
N PRO A 52 10.90 16.32 -0.41
CA PRO A 52 11.34 14.99 -0.79
C PRO A 52 10.21 14.23 -1.50
N LEU A 53 10.59 13.18 -2.24
CA LEU A 53 9.62 12.26 -2.81
C LEU A 53 8.93 11.50 -1.68
N SER A 54 7.60 11.63 -1.62
CA SER A 54 6.81 11.00 -0.57
C SER A 54 5.40 10.64 -1.06
N PRO A 55 4.66 9.78 -0.33
CA PRO A 55 3.30 9.41 -0.70
C PRO A 55 2.39 10.64 -0.83
N ILE A 56 1.51 10.62 -1.83
CA ILE A 56 0.59 11.73 -2.13
C ILE A 56 -0.86 11.29 -2.01
N ALA A 57 -1.69 12.13 -1.39
CA ALA A 57 -3.12 11.89 -1.27
C ALA A 57 -3.93 13.19 -1.23
N SER A 58 -5.24 13.09 -1.45
CA SER A 58 -6.14 14.23 -1.32
C SER A 58 -6.33 14.64 0.14
N PHE A 59 -6.72 15.89 0.37
CA PHE A 59 -7.01 16.41 1.71
C PHE A 59 -7.92 15.48 2.54
N ASN A 60 -9.03 15.04 1.93
CA ASN A 60 -9.98 14.16 2.60
C ASN A 60 -9.39 12.77 2.92
N LYS A 61 -8.48 12.26 2.09
CA LYS A 61 -7.81 10.99 2.35
C LYS A 61 -6.83 11.12 3.52
N TRP A 62 -6.04 12.20 3.57
CA TRP A 62 -5.19 12.48 4.73
C TRP A 62 -5.99 12.60 6.03
N LYS A 63 -7.12 13.31 5.99
CA LYS A 63 -8.03 13.41 7.14
C LYS A 63 -8.53 12.04 7.61
N LYS A 64 -8.86 11.13 6.69
CA LYS A 64 -9.23 9.75 7.02
C LYS A 64 -8.08 8.94 7.63
N LEU A 65 -6.84 9.25 7.25
CA LEU A 65 -5.62 8.65 7.81
C LEU A 65 -5.19 9.32 9.14
N GLY A 66 -6.01 10.22 9.70
CA GLY A 66 -5.70 10.89 10.97
C GLY A 66 -4.64 11.99 10.86
N ARG A 67 -4.35 12.48 9.64
CA ARG A 67 -3.40 13.57 9.39
C ARG A 67 -4.11 14.79 8.82
N CYS A 68 -3.61 15.98 9.14
CA CYS A 68 -4.11 17.25 8.64
C CYS A 68 -3.06 17.91 7.75
N VAL A 69 -3.48 18.61 6.70
CA VAL A 69 -2.56 19.41 5.88
C VAL A 69 -2.16 20.66 6.67
N LYS A 70 -0.86 20.98 6.71
CA LYS A 70 -0.34 22.17 7.41
C LYS A 70 -0.94 23.44 6.80
N LYS A 71 -1.20 24.43 7.65
CA LYS A 71 -1.79 25.71 7.20
C LYS A 71 -0.82 26.44 6.26
N GLY A 72 -1.32 26.83 5.08
CA GLY A 72 -0.54 27.55 4.06
C GLY A 72 0.09 26.67 2.99
N GLU A 73 0.03 25.34 3.14
CA GLU A 73 0.54 24.41 2.13
C GLU A 73 -0.29 24.44 0.84
N LYS A 74 0.43 24.40 -0.29
CA LYS A 74 -0.19 24.41 -1.63
C LYS A 74 -0.20 23.01 -2.21
N ALA A 75 -1.38 22.56 -2.63
CA ALA A 75 -1.57 21.30 -3.32
C ALA A 75 -0.72 21.18 -4.59
N ILE A 76 -0.41 19.94 -4.97
CA ILE A 76 0.13 19.57 -6.28
C ILE A 76 -1.01 19.17 -7.23
N ALA A 77 -0.73 19.32 -8.51
CA ALA A 77 -1.65 19.10 -9.61
C ALA A 77 -1.51 17.68 -10.17
N LEU A 78 -2.60 16.92 -10.29
CA LEU A 78 -2.62 15.68 -11.08
C LEU A 78 -3.75 15.71 -12.10
N VAL A 79 -3.58 14.91 -13.16
CA VAL A 79 -4.60 14.69 -14.17
C VAL A 79 -5.58 13.63 -13.66
N MET A 80 -6.87 13.96 -13.63
CA MET A 80 -7.92 13.02 -13.21
C MET A 80 -9.11 13.01 -14.18
N PRO A 81 -9.79 11.87 -14.33
CA PRO A 81 -11.05 11.80 -15.08
C PRO A 81 -12.17 12.48 -14.30
N VAL A 82 -12.98 13.27 -14.99
CA VAL A 82 -14.20 13.91 -14.50
C VAL A 82 -15.33 13.61 -15.47
N THR A 83 -16.41 13.01 -14.97
CA THR A 83 -17.61 12.73 -15.75
C THR A 83 -18.52 13.96 -15.75
N VAL A 84 -18.74 14.52 -16.93
CA VAL A 84 -19.65 15.65 -17.14
C VAL A 84 -20.95 15.11 -17.72
N LYS A 85 -22.07 15.43 -17.06
CA LYS A 85 -23.42 15.14 -17.59
C LYS A 85 -23.78 16.21 -18.61
N THR A 86 -23.97 15.83 -19.86
CA THR A 86 -24.54 16.71 -20.88
C THR A 86 -26.05 16.78 -20.62
N LYS A 87 -26.60 17.98 -20.39
CA LYS A 87 -28.04 18.20 -20.53
C LYS A 87 -28.32 18.34 -22.03
N SER A 88 -29.18 17.51 -22.59
CA SER A 88 -29.67 17.67 -23.96
C SER A 88 -30.38 19.01 -24.06
N SER A 89 -29.87 19.90 -24.92
CA SER A 89 -30.47 21.19 -25.24
C SER A 89 -31.56 21.00 -26.30
N ASP A 90 -32.62 20.25 -25.99
CA ASP A 90 -33.80 20.08 -26.85
C ASP A 90 -35.08 20.49 -26.10
N GLU A 91 -35.04 21.61 -25.37
CA GLU A 91 -36.23 22.23 -24.77
C GLU A 91 -36.25 23.75 -25.03
N VAL A 92 -35.99 24.17 -26.27
CA VAL A 92 -36.41 25.48 -26.77
C VAL A 92 -36.85 25.34 -28.22
N GLU A 93 -37.97 24.66 -28.48
CA GLU A 93 -38.99 25.11 -29.45
C GLU A 93 -40.18 24.13 -29.47
N ASN A 94 -41.39 24.72 -29.46
CA ASN A 94 -42.70 24.12 -29.76
C ASN A 94 -43.46 23.44 -28.62
N GLY A 95 -44.50 24.13 -28.18
CA GLY A 95 -45.51 23.64 -27.27
C GLY A 95 -46.49 22.63 -27.88
N ALA A 96 -47.37 22.17 -26.99
CA ALA A 96 -48.55 21.33 -27.19
C ALA A 96 -48.32 19.82 -27.32
N GLY A 97 -48.82 19.07 -26.32
CA GLY A 97 -49.12 17.64 -26.44
C GLY A 97 -48.65 16.80 -25.25
N PHE A 98 -49.50 16.70 -24.23
CA PHE A 98 -49.40 15.67 -23.19
C PHE A 98 -49.54 14.29 -23.85
N ASN A 99 -48.52 13.42 -23.74
CA ASN A 99 -48.76 11.99 -23.67
C ASN A 99 -47.68 11.26 -22.87
N ASP A 100 -48.17 10.45 -21.94
CA ASP A 100 -47.47 9.57 -21.03
C ASP A 100 -46.78 8.45 -21.82
N ASN A 101 -45.47 8.27 -21.62
CA ASN A 101 -44.74 7.00 -21.74
C ASN A 101 -43.26 7.21 -21.41
N THR A 102 -42.86 6.63 -20.28
CA THR A 102 -41.49 6.36 -19.80
C THR A 102 -40.41 6.37 -20.88
N ARG A 103 -39.70 7.49 -21.03
CA ARG A 103 -38.38 7.54 -21.63
C ARG A 103 -37.36 7.75 -20.52
N GLU A 104 -36.66 6.69 -20.14
CA GLU A 104 -35.41 6.82 -19.41
C GLU A 104 -34.45 7.66 -20.27
N VAL A 105 -34.31 8.93 -19.90
CA VAL A 105 -33.31 9.81 -20.49
C VAL A 105 -31.94 9.24 -20.12
N ARG A 106 -31.36 8.45 -21.02
CA ARG A 106 -29.97 8.00 -20.92
C ARG A 106 -29.08 9.24 -20.99
N SER A 107 -28.76 9.82 -19.84
CA SER A 107 -27.77 10.89 -19.78
C SER A 107 -26.40 10.29 -20.12
N SER A 108 -26.02 10.33 -21.39
CA SER A 108 -24.69 9.92 -21.83
C SER A 108 -23.66 10.92 -21.27
N GLY A 109 -23.04 10.58 -20.14
CA GLY A 109 -21.98 11.37 -19.56
C GLY A 109 -20.69 11.27 -20.39
N ARG A 110 -20.00 12.39 -20.61
CA ARG A 110 -18.66 12.41 -21.23
C ARG A 110 -17.59 12.45 -20.14
N THR A 111 -16.58 11.59 -20.22
CA THR A 111 -15.42 11.64 -19.32
C THR A 111 -14.34 12.52 -19.93
N MET A 112 -13.95 13.56 -19.21
CA MET A 112 -12.88 14.47 -19.60
C MET A 112 -11.73 14.36 -18.59
N PHE A 113 -10.49 14.45 -19.05
CA PHE A 113 -9.32 14.50 -18.17
C PHE A 113 -8.97 15.95 -17.88
N VAL A 114 -8.93 16.30 -16.60
CA VAL A 114 -8.64 17.67 -16.15
C VAL A 114 -7.51 17.66 -15.13
N LEU A 115 -6.70 18.71 -15.18
CA LEU A 115 -5.67 18.96 -14.18
C LEU A 115 -6.32 19.59 -12.94
N LYS A 116 -6.13 19.00 -11.76
CA LYS A 116 -6.66 19.53 -10.49
C LYS A 116 -5.60 19.59 -9.40
N ASN A 117 -5.64 20.66 -8.61
CA ASN A 117 -4.70 20.91 -7.51
C ASN A 117 -5.32 20.50 -6.18
N ILE A 118 -5.38 19.20 -5.92
CA ILE A 118 -6.06 18.66 -4.71
C ILE A 118 -5.21 17.67 -3.91
N TRP A 119 -4.02 17.31 -4.40
CA TRP A 119 -3.13 16.36 -3.76
C TRP A 119 -2.09 17.06 -2.90
N PHE A 120 -1.70 16.42 -1.81
CA PHE A 120 -0.68 16.89 -0.87
C PHE A 120 0.26 15.73 -0.57
N SER A 121 1.55 16.02 -0.42
CA SER A 121 2.53 15.02 -0.01
C SER A 121 2.52 14.81 1.51
N LEU A 122 3.15 13.73 1.97
CA LEU A 122 3.26 13.43 3.40
C LEU A 122 3.90 14.59 4.18
N ASP A 123 4.95 15.21 3.65
CA ASP A 123 5.69 16.30 4.27
C ASP A 123 4.87 17.59 4.46
N GLN A 124 3.81 17.74 3.66
CA GLN A 124 2.85 18.85 3.77
C GLN A 124 1.79 18.60 4.84
N THR A 125 1.83 17.46 5.53
CA THR A 125 0.87 17.10 6.57
C THR A 125 1.50 17.03 7.95
N GLU A 126 0.69 17.29 8.96
CA GLU A 126 0.97 17.11 10.37
C GLU A 126 0.05 16.05 10.96
N GLY A 127 0.55 15.30 11.95
CA GLY A 127 -0.15 14.19 12.58
C GLY A 127 0.84 13.21 13.21
N ALA A 128 0.32 12.17 13.85
CA ALA A 128 1.15 11.14 14.48
C ALA A 128 2.15 10.55 13.46
N ASP A 129 3.43 10.51 13.85
CA ASP A 129 4.47 9.93 13.00
C ASP A 129 4.15 8.47 12.72
N TYR A 130 4.35 8.06 11.46
CA TYR A 130 4.34 6.65 11.13
C TYR A 130 5.58 6.04 11.77
N ALA A 131 5.38 5.20 12.79
CA ALA A 131 6.46 4.36 13.30
C ALA A 131 6.87 3.40 12.18
N ASN A 132 7.95 3.74 11.47
CA ASN A 132 8.46 2.97 10.33
C ASN A 132 8.85 1.53 10.71
N GLU A 133 9.06 1.27 12.00
CA GLU A 133 9.50 -0.02 12.49
C GLU A 133 8.65 -0.44 13.68
N VAL A 134 7.86 -1.51 13.49
CA VAL A 134 7.41 -2.31 14.62
C VAL A 134 8.65 -3.09 15.08
N THR A 135 9.38 -2.52 16.02
CA THR A 135 10.37 -3.29 16.76
C THR A 135 9.59 -4.34 17.55
N ILE A 136 9.86 -5.61 17.28
CA ILE A 136 9.32 -6.73 18.05
C ILE A 136 10.45 -7.14 18.98
N PRO A 137 10.49 -6.67 20.25
CA PRO A 137 11.61 -6.90 21.15
C PRO A 137 11.87 -8.40 21.38
N GLU A 138 10.82 -9.21 21.28
CA GLU A 138 10.88 -10.66 21.44
C GLU A 138 11.42 -11.39 20.20
N TRP A 139 11.58 -10.70 19.06
CA TRP A 139 12.10 -11.35 17.86
C TRP A 139 13.56 -11.74 18.06
N SER A 140 13.83 -13.03 17.92
CA SER A 140 15.18 -13.58 17.96
C SER A 140 15.40 -14.48 16.76
N LYS A 141 16.37 -14.10 15.93
CA LYS A 141 16.83 -14.91 14.78
C LYS A 141 17.16 -16.34 15.19
N VAL A 142 17.87 -16.52 16.30
CA VAL A 142 18.30 -17.83 16.80
C VAL A 142 17.08 -18.69 17.17
N GLN A 143 16.12 -18.10 17.87
CA GLN A 143 14.89 -18.81 18.24
C GLN A 143 14.05 -19.16 17.01
N ALA A 144 13.96 -18.26 16.04
CA ALA A 144 13.22 -18.50 14.80
C ALA A 144 13.83 -19.64 13.97
N LEU A 145 15.15 -19.62 13.76
CA LEU A 145 15.87 -20.67 13.04
C LEU A 145 15.74 -22.02 13.74
N SER A 146 15.96 -22.05 15.07
CA SER A 146 15.82 -23.26 15.88
C SER A 146 14.39 -23.82 15.86
N GLY A 147 13.39 -22.97 16.06
CA GLY A 147 11.98 -23.38 16.06
C GLY A 147 11.48 -23.91 14.71
N LEU A 148 12.07 -23.45 13.61
CA LEU A 148 11.72 -23.90 12.25
C LEU A 148 12.60 -25.06 11.74
N GLY A 149 13.64 -25.44 12.50
CA GLY A 149 14.63 -26.44 12.10
C GLY A 149 15.44 -25.99 10.89
N ILE A 150 15.74 -24.69 10.78
CA ILE A 150 16.52 -24.11 9.69
C ILE A 150 17.93 -23.81 10.18
N THR A 151 18.95 -24.20 9.43
CA THR A 151 20.36 -23.92 9.76
C THR A 151 20.89 -22.80 8.87
N GLU A 152 21.47 -21.77 9.49
CA GLU A 152 22.21 -20.75 8.75
C GLU A 152 23.67 -21.19 8.52
N GLN A 153 24.15 -21.02 7.28
CA GLN A 153 25.50 -21.36 6.87
C GLN A 153 26.27 -20.11 6.42
N ARG A 154 27.59 -20.27 6.30
CA ARG A 154 28.44 -19.25 5.69
C ARG A 154 28.02 -19.01 4.24
N PHE A 155 28.14 -17.77 3.79
CA PHE A 155 27.90 -17.41 2.39
C PHE A 155 29.09 -17.84 1.53
N GLU A 156 28.82 -18.68 0.52
CA GLU A 156 29.84 -19.33 -0.31
C GLU A 156 29.73 -18.99 -1.80
N LEU A 157 28.76 -18.18 -2.22
CA LEU A 157 28.67 -17.75 -3.61
C LEU A 157 29.68 -16.64 -3.91
N LEU A 158 30.30 -16.71 -5.09
CA LEU A 158 31.22 -15.68 -5.60
C LEU A 158 30.49 -14.46 -6.19
N ASP A 159 29.19 -14.60 -6.50
CA ASP A 159 28.39 -13.51 -7.05
C ASP A 159 28.03 -12.48 -5.95
N GLY A 160 28.66 -11.31 -6.03
CA GLY A 160 28.41 -10.19 -5.12
C GLY A 160 27.05 -9.52 -5.28
N ASN A 161 26.31 -9.78 -6.37
CA ASN A 161 24.96 -9.26 -6.53
C ASN A 161 23.94 -10.09 -5.74
N THR A 162 24.24 -11.36 -5.49
CA THR A 162 23.38 -12.26 -4.73
C THR A 162 23.35 -11.85 -3.25
N GLN A 163 22.15 -11.49 -2.77
CA GLN A 163 21.96 -11.01 -1.39
C GLN A 163 21.83 -12.16 -0.38
N GLY A 164 21.47 -13.36 -0.84
CA GLY A 164 21.25 -14.56 -0.03
C GLY A 164 20.81 -15.73 -0.90
N TYR A 165 20.84 -16.93 -0.34
CA TYR A 165 20.28 -18.13 -0.99
C TYR A 165 19.81 -19.13 0.06
N SER A 166 18.98 -20.07 -0.40
CA SER A 166 18.44 -21.16 0.40
C SER A 166 18.59 -22.49 -0.31
N ILE A 167 18.68 -23.56 0.48
CA ILE A 167 18.66 -24.95 0.04
C ILE A 167 17.43 -25.59 0.72
N PRO A 168 16.23 -25.48 0.10
CA PRO A 168 14.98 -25.81 0.78
C PRO A 168 14.91 -27.24 1.31
N ASN A 169 15.33 -28.22 0.52
CA ASN A 169 15.31 -29.64 0.90
C ASN A 169 16.24 -29.97 2.09
N LYS A 170 17.24 -29.14 2.37
CA LYS A 170 18.14 -29.30 3.53
C LYS A 170 17.77 -28.39 4.69
N LYS A 171 16.74 -27.54 4.55
CA LYS A 171 16.42 -26.44 5.47
C LYS A 171 17.66 -25.62 5.85
N GLN A 172 18.47 -25.29 4.84
CA GLN A 172 19.68 -24.48 5.02
C GLN A 172 19.50 -23.16 4.29
N LEU A 173 20.00 -22.08 4.87
CA LEU A 173 20.05 -20.78 4.21
C LEU A 173 21.37 -20.09 4.47
N SER A 174 21.66 -19.08 3.66
CA SER A 174 22.79 -18.21 3.82
C SER A 174 22.44 -16.78 3.41
N VAL A 175 22.88 -15.80 4.18
CA VAL A 175 22.71 -14.38 3.88
C VAL A 175 24.07 -13.78 3.58
N SER A 176 24.15 -13.01 2.49
CA SER A 176 25.39 -12.35 2.09
C SER A 176 25.83 -11.34 3.16
N PRO A 177 27.12 -11.30 3.51
CA PRO A 177 27.65 -10.34 4.48
C PRO A 177 27.53 -8.89 4.00
N VAL A 178 27.38 -8.67 2.69
CA VAL A 178 27.22 -7.35 2.07
C VAL A 178 25.77 -7.06 1.68
N ALA A 179 24.80 -7.83 2.21
CA ALA A 179 23.40 -7.64 1.88
C ALA A 179 22.89 -6.26 2.33
N LEU A 180 22.18 -5.55 1.45
CA LEU A 180 21.67 -4.20 1.73
C LEU A 180 20.61 -4.20 2.85
N MET A 181 19.78 -5.26 2.91
CA MET A 181 18.76 -5.44 3.94
C MET A 181 18.81 -6.89 4.47
N PRO A 182 19.77 -7.22 5.36
CA PRO A 182 20.01 -8.60 5.79
C PRO A 182 18.79 -9.27 6.43
N TRP A 183 18.00 -8.52 7.20
CA TRP A 183 16.79 -9.05 7.85
C TRP A 183 15.72 -9.42 6.83
N LYS A 184 15.47 -8.59 5.81
CA LYS A 184 14.50 -8.87 4.74
C LYS A 184 14.93 -10.11 3.96
N THR A 185 16.21 -10.16 3.59
CA THR A 185 16.77 -11.30 2.87
C THR A 185 16.67 -12.58 3.69
N LEU A 186 16.99 -12.52 4.98
CA LEU A 186 16.82 -13.65 5.89
C LEU A 186 15.37 -14.18 5.87
N PHE A 187 14.37 -13.31 6.02
CA PHE A 187 12.97 -13.74 5.97
C PHE A 187 12.58 -14.35 4.62
N HIS A 188 13.09 -13.79 3.52
CA HIS A 188 12.87 -14.32 2.18
C HIS A 188 13.44 -15.75 2.04
N GLU A 189 14.68 -15.98 2.48
CA GLU A 189 15.31 -17.31 2.42
C GLU A 189 14.68 -18.30 3.40
N MET A 190 14.28 -17.86 4.59
CA MET A 190 13.51 -18.71 5.51
C MET A 190 12.19 -19.15 4.87
N ALA A 191 11.51 -18.25 4.17
CA ALA A 191 10.26 -18.58 3.47
C ALA A 191 10.50 -19.60 2.34
N HIS A 192 11.60 -19.49 1.59
CA HIS A 192 11.99 -20.51 0.61
C HIS A 192 12.20 -21.88 1.26
N CYS A 193 12.89 -21.94 2.40
CA CYS A 193 13.06 -23.19 3.14
C CYS A 193 11.73 -23.83 3.59
N LEU A 194 10.71 -23.03 3.88
CA LEU A 194 9.40 -23.53 4.35
C LEU A 194 8.44 -23.87 3.21
N MET A 195 8.43 -23.08 2.14
CA MET A 195 7.43 -23.17 1.07
C MET A 195 7.89 -24.01 -0.12
N HIS A 196 9.21 -24.18 -0.30
CA HIS A 196 9.78 -24.90 -1.42
C HIS A 196 10.58 -26.14 -1.00
N SER A 197 10.44 -26.60 0.25
CA SER A 197 10.90 -27.94 0.64
C SER A 197 9.94 -28.98 0.04
N SER A 198 10.45 -29.91 -0.75
CA SER A 198 9.64 -31.03 -1.23
C SER A 198 9.14 -31.84 -0.02
N ALA A 199 7.82 -32.03 0.08
CA ALA A 199 7.25 -32.95 1.06
C ALA A 199 7.82 -34.34 0.78
N THR A 200 8.60 -34.86 1.73
CA THR A 200 9.06 -36.25 1.76
C THR A 200 8.15 -37.04 2.67
#